data_AF-A0A534VRL1-F1
#
_entry.id   AF-A0A534VRL1-F1
#
_cell.length_a   1.000
_cell.length_b   1.000
_cell.length_c   1.000
_cell.angle_alpha   90.00
_cell.angle_beta   90.00
_cell.angle_gamma   90.00
#
_symmetry.space_group_name_H-M   'P 1'
#
loop_
_entity.id
_entity.type
_entity.pdbx_description
1 polymer ?
#
loop_
_entity_poly.entity_id
_entity_poly.type
_entity_poly.pdbx_seq_one_letter_code
_entity_poly.pdbx_strand_id
1 'polypeptide(L)'
;MGARGRERHPRDPRSARAGVRCHRLWRDDCRGRAAESAAMTGAAQATRDPRRVSPATLLRVLWRSLFLQAAWNPRGMQNLGFAYAMEPALRDLYPDPTARAHAVERHLEFFNCHPYLAAAIVGGAVRLEEEVARGAAEPRSVSAFKSALASPFAALGDGFFWLALRPAAALIAAVTEPYLGLWCVALFLAIYDGVHLAVRAWLFFAGYRRGEGIVTAVSHAHLPQIIGFLKGSAAILAGGIAGRSVVVAGLPHRPWHAVLIAVLIVAMAALLPRIGLTAALYTAMALGLALGGGFL
;
A
#
# COMPACT_ATOMS: atom_id res chain seq x y z
N MET A 1 -24.18 -103.66 -42.23
CA MET A 1 -23.28 -102.50 -42.02
C MET A 1 -24.13 -101.40 -41.44
N GLY A 2 -23.95 -100.80 -40.27
CA GLY A 2 -22.81 -100.62 -39.38
C GLY A 2 -23.06 -99.28 -38.69
N ALA A 3 -23.26 -99.27 -37.37
CA ALA A 3 -23.60 -98.09 -36.57
C ALA A 3 -22.41 -97.13 -36.40
N ARG A 4 -22.68 -95.83 -36.17
CA ARG A 4 -22.20 -95.02 -35.03
C ARG A 4 -22.54 -93.53 -35.21
N GLY A 5 -23.02 -92.91 -34.14
CA GLY A 5 -23.19 -91.47 -34.01
C GLY A 5 -22.18 -90.83 -33.07
N ARG A 6 -22.50 -89.57 -32.72
CA ARG A 6 -21.84 -88.61 -31.79
C ARG A 6 -20.73 -87.77 -32.44
N GLU A 7 -20.60 -86.46 -32.19
CA GLU A 7 -20.88 -85.70 -30.96
C GLU A 7 -20.95 -84.19 -31.26
N ARG A 8 -21.86 -83.45 -30.61
CA ARG A 8 -21.87 -81.98 -30.59
C ARG A 8 -21.01 -81.51 -29.41
N HIS A 9 -20.01 -80.69 -29.68
CA HIS A 9 -19.15 -80.10 -28.64
C HIS A 9 -19.97 -79.19 -27.69
N PRO A 10 -19.78 -79.32 -26.36
CA PRO A 10 -20.40 -78.42 -25.39
C PRO A 10 -19.72 -77.05 -25.39
N ARG A 11 -20.52 -75.97 -25.32
CA ARG A 11 -20.04 -74.60 -25.08
C ARG A 11 -19.42 -74.53 -23.69
N ASP A 12 -18.16 -74.10 -23.63
CA ASP A 12 -17.39 -73.91 -22.40
C ASP A 12 -18.07 -72.87 -21.47
N PRO A 13 -18.48 -73.25 -20.23
CA PRO A 13 -19.07 -72.34 -19.24
C PRO A 13 -18.09 -71.27 -18.72
N ARG A 14 -16.80 -71.35 -19.03
CA ARG A 14 -15.78 -70.40 -18.57
C ARG A 14 -15.76 -69.09 -19.36
N SER A 15 -16.28 -69.07 -20.58
CA SER A 15 -16.37 -67.85 -21.42
C SER A 15 -17.44 -66.86 -20.94
N ALA A 16 -18.55 -67.35 -20.36
CA ALA A 16 -19.63 -66.50 -19.86
C ALA A 16 -19.27 -65.80 -18.52
N ARG A 17 -18.42 -66.42 -17.69
CA ARG A 17 -17.99 -65.83 -16.41
C ARG A 17 -16.92 -64.75 -16.59
N ALA A 18 -16.09 -64.82 -17.64
CA ALA A 18 -15.11 -63.80 -17.97
C ALA A 18 -15.76 -62.50 -18.46
N GLY A 19 -16.79 -62.61 -19.32
CA GLY A 19 -17.54 -61.46 -19.83
C GLY A 19 -18.27 -60.67 -18.74
N VAL A 20 -18.90 -61.36 -17.78
CA VAL A 20 -19.60 -60.70 -16.65
C VAL A 20 -18.62 -59.98 -15.72
N ARG A 21 -17.41 -60.53 -15.51
CA ARG A 21 -16.38 -59.92 -14.67
C ARG A 21 -15.76 -58.69 -15.35
N CYS A 22 -15.50 -58.76 -16.64
CA CYS A 22 -14.99 -57.64 -17.43
C CYS A 22 -16.01 -56.49 -17.53
N HIS A 23 -17.30 -56.82 -17.70
CA HIS A 23 -18.36 -55.82 -17.78
C HIS A 23 -18.67 -55.14 -16.43
N ARG A 24 -18.38 -55.82 -15.30
CA ARG A 24 -18.52 -55.25 -13.96
C ARG A 24 -17.32 -54.34 -13.63
N LEU A 25 -16.09 -54.79 -13.91
CA LEU A 25 -14.87 -53.98 -13.79
C LEU A 25 -14.94 -52.69 -14.64
N TRP A 26 -15.44 -52.78 -15.88
CA TRP A 26 -15.60 -51.61 -16.74
C TRP A 26 -16.65 -50.62 -16.21
N ARG A 27 -17.76 -51.11 -15.62
CA ARG A 27 -18.77 -50.24 -14.99
C ARG A 27 -18.25 -49.55 -13.74
N ASP A 28 -17.45 -50.24 -12.92
CA ASP A 28 -16.89 -49.69 -11.70
C ASP A 28 -15.83 -48.62 -12.02
N ASP A 29 -15.05 -48.84 -13.07
CA ASP A 29 -14.05 -47.89 -13.57
C ASP A 29 -14.69 -46.65 -14.24
N CYS A 30 -15.78 -46.83 -15.02
CA CYS A 30 -16.57 -45.71 -15.53
C CYS A 30 -17.27 -44.91 -14.42
N ARG A 31 -17.73 -45.56 -13.34
CA ARG A 31 -18.29 -44.86 -12.16
C ARG A 31 -17.20 -44.12 -11.39
N GLY A 32 -16.02 -44.71 -11.24
CA GLY A 32 -14.85 -44.07 -10.64
C GLY A 32 -14.46 -42.80 -11.40
N ARG A 33 -14.31 -42.89 -12.73
CA ARG A 33 -13.99 -41.74 -13.59
C ARG A 33 -15.11 -40.71 -13.68
N ALA A 34 -16.38 -41.11 -13.62
CA ALA A 34 -17.50 -40.18 -13.54
C ALA A 34 -17.57 -39.47 -12.18
N ALA A 35 -17.24 -40.15 -11.09
CA ALA A 35 -17.12 -39.55 -9.75
C ALA A 35 -15.89 -38.63 -9.64
N GLU A 36 -14.76 -38.99 -10.25
CA GLU A 36 -13.56 -38.15 -10.38
C GLU A 36 -13.80 -36.95 -11.30
N SER A 37 -14.51 -37.13 -12.40
CA SER A 37 -14.91 -36.04 -13.30
C SER A 37 -15.94 -35.14 -12.63
N ALA A 38 -16.90 -35.66 -11.86
CA ALA A 38 -17.83 -34.85 -11.05
C ALA A 38 -17.09 -34.12 -9.91
N ALA A 39 -16.09 -34.74 -9.29
CA ALA A 39 -15.23 -34.12 -8.28
C ALA A 39 -14.32 -33.04 -8.89
N MET A 40 -13.78 -33.26 -10.10
CA MET A 40 -13.00 -32.26 -10.85
C MET A 40 -13.86 -31.14 -11.41
N THR A 41 -15.10 -31.41 -11.82
CA THR A 41 -16.06 -30.39 -12.26
C THR A 41 -16.60 -29.58 -11.07
N GLY A 42 -16.73 -30.20 -9.90
CA GLY A 42 -16.99 -29.53 -8.63
C GLY A 42 -15.81 -28.72 -8.09
N ALA A 43 -14.57 -29.14 -8.36
CA ALA A 43 -13.35 -28.40 -8.01
C ALA A 43 -13.04 -27.23 -8.98
N ALA A 44 -13.51 -27.31 -10.24
CA ALA A 44 -13.37 -26.25 -11.24
C ALA A 44 -14.40 -25.13 -11.08
N GLN A 45 -15.47 -25.36 -10.31
CA GLN A 45 -16.24 -24.28 -9.71
C GLN A 45 -15.49 -23.77 -8.48
N ALA A 46 -14.41 -23.02 -8.71
CA ALA A 46 -13.85 -22.14 -7.69
C ALA A 46 -15.02 -21.30 -7.16
N THR A 47 -15.44 -21.64 -5.94
CA THR A 47 -16.49 -20.96 -5.21
C THR A 47 -16.19 -19.46 -5.25
N ARG A 48 -16.98 -18.68 -5.99
CA ARG A 48 -17.05 -17.25 -5.73
C ARG A 48 -17.58 -17.15 -4.31
N ASP A 49 -16.66 -16.95 -3.37
CA ASP A 49 -16.94 -16.75 -1.97
C ASP A 49 -18.03 -15.68 -1.84
N PRO A 50 -19.23 -16.02 -1.33
CA PRO A 50 -20.40 -15.14 -1.41
C PRO A 50 -20.28 -13.84 -0.61
N ARG A 51 -19.17 -13.63 0.12
CA ARG A 51 -18.90 -12.41 0.90
C ARG A 51 -17.53 -11.78 0.60
N ARG A 52 -17.01 -11.97 -0.62
CA ARG A 52 -15.86 -11.18 -1.12
C ARG A 52 -16.33 -9.95 -1.88
N VAL A 53 -15.66 -8.83 -1.64
CA VAL A 53 -15.91 -7.57 -2.33
C VAL A 53 -15.45 -7.69 -3.79
N SER A 54 -16.26 -7.19 -4.72
CA SER A 54 -15.93 -7.26 -6.14
C SER A 54 -14.67 -6.44 -6.48
N PRO A 55 -13.89 -6.83 -7.51
CA PRO A 55 -12.75 -6.02 -7.96
C PRO A 55 -13.12 -4.59 -8.35
N ALA A 56 -14.30 -4.40 -8.94
CA ALA A 56 -14.83 -3.08 -9.26
C ALA A 56 -15.10 -2.26 -7.99
N THR A 57 -15.63 -2.88 -6.94
CA THR A 57 -15.82 -2.23 -5.64
C THR A 57 -14.48 -1.89 -4.99
N LEU A 58 -13.49 -2.77 -5.02
CA LEU A 58 -12.14 -2.47 -4.53
C LEU A 58 -11.54 -1.24 -5.22
N LEU A 59 -11.69 -1.15 -6.55
CA LEU A 59 -11.22 0.01 -7.30
C LEU A 59 -11.98 1.29 -6.91
N ARG A 60 -13.30 1.21 -6.69
CA ARG A 60 -14.09 2.33 -6.17
C ARG A 60 -13.63 2.77 -4.78
N VAL A 61 -13.34 1.84 -3.87
CA VAL A 61 -12.80 2.15 -2.54
C VAL A 61 -11.43 2.84 -2.67
N LEU A 62 -10.53 2.32 -3.52
CA LEU A 62 -9.23 2.94 -3.79
C LEU A 62 -9.38 4.38 -4.30
N TRP A 63 -10.25 4.62 -5.28
CA TRP A 63 -10.51 5.96 -5.80
C TRP A 63 -11.10 6.89 -4.73
N ARG A 64 -12.09 6.42 -3.96
CA ARG A 64 -12.69 7.20 -2.87
C ARG A 64 -11.69 7.49 -1.75
N SER A 65 -10.67 6.65 -1.55
CA SER A 65 -9.58 6.88 -0.59
C SER A 65 -8.71 8.11 -0.90
N LEU A 66 -8.75 8.65 -2.13
CA LEU A 66 -8.12 9.93 -2.45
C LEU A 66 -8.71 11.09 -1.65
N PHE A 67 -10.01 10.99 -1.31
CA PHE A 67 -10.76 12.02 -0.58
C PHE A 67 -10.72 11.84 0.95
N LEU A 68 -9.77 11.05 1.47
CA LEU A 68 -9.66 10.76 2.90
C LEU A 68 -9.60 12.03 3.78
N GLN A 69 -8.93 13.08 3.31
CA GLN A 69 -8.81 14.35 4.05
C GLN A 69 -9.89 15.38 3.71
N ALA A 70 -10.84 15.09 2.82
CA ALA A 70 -11.81 16.08 2.34
C ALA A 70 -12.77 16.58 3.44
N ALA A 71 -13.03 15.76 4.46
CA ALA A 71 -13.92 16.08 5.58
C ALA A 71 -13.18 15.98 6.93
N TRP A 72 -11.94 16.50 6.98
CA TRP A 72 -11.17 16.50 8.21
C TRP A 72 -11.86 17.32 9.29
N ASN A 73 -11.97 16.77 10.51
CA ASN A 73 -12.64 17.44 11.61
C ASN A 73 -11.91 17.20 12.96
N PRO A 74 -12.00 18.12 13.93
CA PRO A 74 -11.27 17.98 15.19
C PRO A 74 -11.67 16.77 16.05
N ARG A 75 -12.89 16.22 15.88
CA ARG A 75 -13.40 15.12 16.72
C ARG A 75 -12.88 13.76 16.27
N GLY A 76 -12.88 13.50 14.98
CA GLY A 76 -12.53 12.20 14.40
C GLY A 76 -11.41 12.23 13.38
N MET A 77 -10.80 13.40 13.15
CA MET A 77 -9.75 13.65 12.17
C MET A 77 -10.19 13.21 10.78
N GLN A 78 -9.72 12.06 10.27
CA GLN A 78 -9.98 11.56 8.92
C GLN A 78 -11.13 10.53 8.85
N ASN A 79 -11.83 10.28 9.96
CA ASN A 79 -12.87 9.24 10.07
C ASN A 79 -13.98 9.34 9.00
N LEU A 80 -14.47 10.55 8.68
CA LEU A 80 -15.51 10.76 7.68
C LEU A 80 -15.03 10.37 6.27
N GLY A 81 -13.81 10.74 5.92
CA GLY A 81 -13.20 10.32 4.66
C GLY A 81 -12.95 8.81 4.60
N PHE A 82 -12.62 8.20 5.75
CA PHE A 82 -12.44 6.75 5.85
C PHE A 82 -13.78 6.03 5.64
N ALA A 83 -14.84 6.45 6.33
CA ALA A 83 -16.18 5.91 6.16
C ALA A 83 -16.69 6.09 4.72
N TYR A 84 -16.46 7.25 4.10
CA TYR A 84 -16.78 7.51 2.69
C TYR A 84 -16.04 6.56 1.74
N ALA A 85 -14.76 6.28 2.00
CA ALA A 85 -13.98 5.35 1.20
C ALA A 85 -14.51 3.92 1.33
N MET A 86 -14.86 3.49 2.54
CA MET A 86 -15.37 2.14 2.84
C MET A 86 -16.80 1.88 2.37
N GLU A 87 -17.60 2.94 2.22
CA GLU A 87 -19.04 2.86 1.93
C GLU A 87 -19.43 1.86 0.81
N PRO A 88 -18.76 1.81 -0.37
CA PRO A 88 -19.05 0.80 -1.39
C PRO A 88 -18.90 -0.64 -0.89
N ALA A 89 -17.82 -0.93 -0.14
CA ALA A 89 -17.55 -2.27 0.36
C ALA A 89 -18.57 -2.67 1.43
N LEU A 90 -18.92 -1.75 2.33
CA LEU A 90 -19.92 -2.01 3.36
C LEU A 90 -21.32 -2.23 2.77
N ARG A 91 -21.65 -1.55 1.68
CA ARG A 91 -22.92 -1.76 0.96
C ARG A 91 -23.00 -3.15 0.34
N ASP A 92 -21.90 -3.63 -0.23
CA ASP A 92 -21.82 -4.97 -0.82
C ASP A 92 -21.86 -6.07 0.27
N LEU A 93 -21.18 -5.86 1.40
CA LEU A 93 -21.07 -6.84 2.49
C LEU A 93 -22.30 -6.89 3.40
N TYR A 94 -22.98 -5.76 3.61
CA TYR A 94 -24.12 -5.62 4.52
C TYR A 94 -25.34 -5.06 3.77
N PRO A 95 -26.15 -5.93 3.13
CA PRO A 95 -27.41 -5.53 2.50
C PRO A 95 -28.43 -4.99 3.50
N ASP A 96 -28.46 -5.59 4.70
CA ASP A 96 -29.32 -5.14 5.80
C ASP A 96 -28.92 -3.72 6.28
N PRO A 97 -29.84 -2.74 6.27
CA PRO A 97 -29.54 -1.37 6.66
C PRO A 97 -29.03 -1.23 8.09
N THR A 98 -29.52 -2.05 9.02
CA THR A 98 -29.16 -1.97 10.45
C THR A 98 -27.74 -2.47 10.67
N ALA A 99 -27.40 -3.64 10.11
CA ALA A 99 -26.05 -4.18 10.13
C ALA A 99 -25.05 -3.24 9.44
N ARG A 100 -25.46 -2.62 8.33
CA ARG A 100 -24.64 -1.63 7.62
C ARG A 100 -24.40 -0.37 8.45
N ALA A 101 -25.41 0.13 9.17
CA ALA A 101 -25.25 1.28 10.05
C ALA A 101 -24.18 1.00 11.13
N HIS A 102 -24.25 -0.16 11.78
CA HIS A 102 -23.22 -0.58 12.75
C HIS A 102 -21.84 -0.76 12.12
N ALA A 103 -21.75 -1.16 10.86
CA ALA A 103 -20.47 -1.22 10.15
C ALA A 103 -19.90 0.17 9.86
N VAL A 104 -20.73 1.11 9.44
CA VAL A 104 -20.33 2.51 9.23
C VAL A 104 -19.87 3.16 10.54
N GLU A 105 -20.54 2.91 11.67
CA GLU A 105 -20.17 3.44 12.98
C GLU A 105 -18.72 3.11 13.37
N ARG A 106 -18.26 1.87 13.15
CA ARG A 106 -16.86 1.48 13.40
C ARG A 106 -15.85 2.24 12.54
N HIS A 107 -16.26 2.65 11.34
CA HIS A 107 -15.42 3.46 10.46
C HIS A 107 -15.47 4.96 10.78
N LEU A 108 -16.44 5.41 11.60
CA LEU A 108 -16.52 6.76 12.16
C LEU A 108 -15.74 6.92 13.47
N GLU A 109 -15.15 5.86 14.01
CA GLU A 109 -14.17 5.97 15.10
C GLU A 109 -12.98 6.85 14.71
N PHE A 110 -12.33 7.45 15.72
CA PHE A 110 -11.14 8.29 15.54
C PHE A 110 -10.09 7.59 14.66
N PHE A 111 -9.65 8.28 13.61
CA PHE A 111 -8.61 7.77 12.73
C PHE A 111 -7.79 8.92 12.18
N ASN A 112 -6.48 8.87 12.40
CA ASN A 112 -5.55 9.84 11.86
C ASN A 112 -4.26 9.14 11.43
N CYS A 113 -3.96 9.22 10.13
CA CYS A 113 -2.78 8.62 9.53
C CYS A 113 -2.29 9.52 8.39
N HIS A 114 -1.05 9.32 7.94
CA HIS A 114 -0.60 9.95 6.72
C HIS A 114 -1.48 9.49 5.53
N PRO A 115 -2.04 10.39 4.70
CA PRO A 115 -3.13 10.06 3.77
C PRO A 115 -2.81 8.98 2.73
N TYR A 116 -1.56 8.91 2.29
CA TYR A 116 -1.17 7.96 1.25
C TYR A 116 -0.94 6.57 1.84
N LEU A 117 -0.48 6.50 3.10
CA LEU A 117 -0.27 5.24 3.80
C LEU A 117 -1.56 4.68 4.39
N ALA A 118 -2.50 5.55 4.72
CA ALA A 118 -3.83 5.15 5.13
C ALA A 118 -4.51 4.23 4.09
N ALA A 119 -4.12 4.30 2.81
CA ALA A 119 -4.63 3.38 1.78
C ALA A 119 -4.37 1.90 2.11
N ALA A 120 -3.22 1.56 2.71
CA ALA A 120 -2.98 0.19 3.20
C ALA A 120 -3.97 -0.22 4.29
N ILE A 121 -4.28 0.70 5.21
CA ILE A 121 -5.23 0.46 6.29
C ILE A 121 -6.65 0.34 5.74
N VAL A 122 -7.04 1.16 4.76
CA VAL A 122 -8.34 1.04 4.08
C VAL A 122 -8.45 -0.31 3.38
N GLY A 123 -7.43 -0.73 2.61
CA GLY A 123 -7.43 -2.03 1.94
C GLY A 123 -7.52 -3.20 2.93
N GLY A 124 -6.75 -3.16 4.02
CA GLY A 124 -6.81 -4.16 5.09
C GLY A 124 -8.15 -4.17 5.83
N ALA A 125 -8.75 -3.00 6.05
CA ALA A 125 -10.08 -2.90 6.66
C ALA A 125 -11.16 -3.55 5.77
N VAL A 126 -11.10 -3.41 4.44
CA VAL A 126 -12.00 -4.16 3.54
C VAL A 126 -11.85 -5.67 3.74
N ARG A 127 -10.61 -6.16 3.80
CA ARG A 127 -10.33 -7.60 3.99
C ARG A 127 -10.84 -8.13 5.33
N LEU A 128 -10.74 -7.34 6.40
CA LEU A 128 -11.25 -7.70 7.72
C LEU A 128 -12.77 -7.61 7.78
N GLU A 129 -13.39 -6.61 7.15
CA GLU A 129 -14.86 -6.54 7.03
C GLU A 129 -15.42 -7.74 6.24
N GLU A 130 -14.71 -8.29 5.25
CA GLU A 130 -15.07 -9.58 4.63
C GLU A 130 -15.05 -10.75 5.64
N GLU A 131 -14.10 -10.77 6.59
CA GLU A 131 -14.04 -11.80 7.64
C GLU A 131 -15.14 -11.64 8.67
N VAL A 132 -15.40 -10.40 9.10
CA VAL A 132 -16.50 -10.07 10.00
C VAL A 132 -17.82 -10.44 9.35
N ALA A 133 -18.03 -10.07 8.09
CA ALA A 133 -19.22 -10.43 7.34
C ALA A 133 -19.37 -11.96 7.25
N ARG A 134 -18.29 -12.74 7.14
CA ARG A 134 -18.32 -14.23 7.18
C ARG A 134 -18.48 -14.83 8.58
N GLY A 135 -18.39 -14.04 9.64
CA GLY A 135 -18.38 -14.54 11.02
C GLY A 135 -17.04 -15.20 11.43
N ALA A 136 -15.97 -14.96 10.67
CA ALA A 136 -14.63 -15.49 10.93
C ALA A 136 -13.78 -14.56 11.81
N ALA A 137 -14.20 -13.30 11.99
CA ALA A 137 -13.54 -12.32 12.84
C ALA A 137 -14.57 -11.47 13.59
N GLU A 138 -14.20 -10.94 14.75
CA GLU A 138 -15.05 -10.02 15.51
C GLU A 138 -15.00 -8.60 14.92
N PRO A 139 -16.10 -7.82 14.94
CA PRO A 139 -16.11 -6.44 14.45
C PRO A 139 -15.03 -5.54 15.08
N ARG A 140 -14.67 -5.77 16.35
CA ARG A 140 -13.64 -5.02 17.07
C ARG A 140 -12.23 -5.21 16.48
N SER A 141 -11.97 -6.30 15.76
CA SER A 141 -10.69 -6.55 15.11
C SER A 141 -10.36 -5.48 14.06
N VAL A 142 -11.37 -4.95 13.36
CA VAL A 142 -11.22 -3.87 12.37
C VAL A 142 -10.75 -2.58 13.04
N SER A 143 -11.37 -2.21 14.16
CA SER A 143 -11.01 -1.05 14.98
C SER A 143 -9.60 -1.18 15.58
N ALA A 144 -9.26 -2.36 16.09
CA ALA A 144 -7.94 -2.68 16.62
C ALA A 144 -6.85 -2.57 15.54
N PHE A 145 -7.09 -3.13 14.34
CA PHE A 145 -6.20 -3.02 13.21
C PHE A 145 -5.96 -1.56 12.79
N LYS A 146 -7.02 -0.76 12.65
CA LYS A 146 -6.92 0.67 12.30
C LYS A 146 -6.06 1.44 13.30
N SER A 147 -6.36 1.30 14.59
CA SER A 147 -5.69 2.03 15.68
C SER A 147 -4.24 1.61 15.86
N ALA A 148 -3.94 0.30 15.74
CA ALA A 148 -2.57 -0.21 15.83
C ALA A 148 -1.66 0.34 14.73
N LEU A 149 -2.19 0.51 13.51
CA LEU A 149 -1.40 0.93 12.35
C LEU A 149 -1.36 2.44 12.12
N ALA A 150 -2.38 3.18 12.56
CA ALA A 150 -2.52 4.60 12.26
C ALA A 150 -1.28 5.42 12.63
N SER A 151 -0.82 5.32 13.88
CA SER A 151 0.32 6.08 14.41
C SER A 151 1.67 5.75 13.73
N PRO A 152 2.12 4.48 13.63
CA PRO A 152 3.38 4.18 12.97
C PRO A 152 3.36 4.54 11.47
N PHE A 153 2.22 4.36 10.79
CA PHE A 153 2.10 4.71 9.38
C PHE A 153 2.01 6.21 9.17
N ALA A 154 1.47 6.97 10.14
CA ALA A 154 1.55 8.43 10.15
C ALA A 154 3.01 8.89 10.17
N ALA A 155 3.77 8.49 11.19
CA ALA A 155 5.16 8.93 11.34
C ALA A 155 6.03 8.56 10.13
N LEU A 156 5.87 7.34 9.61
CA LEU A 156 6.63 6.87 8.45
C LEU A 156 6.19 7.59 7.16
N GLY A 157 4.90 7.81 6.98
CA GLY A 157 4.36 8.55 5.84
C GLY A 157 4.79 10.01 5.82
N ASP A 158 4.70 10.69 6.96
CA ASP A 158 5.13 12.08 7.13
C ASP A 158 6.63 12.22 6.85
N GLY A 159 7.43 11.30 7.41
CA GLY A 159 8.88 11.25 7.21
C GLY A 159 9.28 11.08 5.74
N PHE A 160 8.61 10.20 5.00
CA PHE A 160 8.92 9.91 3.60
C PHE A 160 8.30 10.93 2.64
N PHE A 161 6.98 11.12 2.67
CA PHE A 161 6.29 11.91 1.65
C PHE A 161 6.41 13.41 1.88
N TRP A 162 6.17 13.88 3.10
CA TRP A 162 6.12 15.31 3.38
C TRP A 162 7.49 15.88 3.70
N LEU A 163 8.33 15.15 4.46
CA LEU A 163 9.62 15.65 4.93
C LEU A 163 10.82 15.28 4.04
N ALA A 164 10.66 14.38 3.07
CA ALA A 164 11.75 13.95 2.19
C ALA A 164 11.41 14.09 0.70
N LEU A 165 10.41 13.35 0.22
CA LEU A 165 10.06 13.32 -1.21
C LEU A 165 9.54 14.67 -1.71
N ARG A 166 8.59 15.31 -1.00
CA ARG A 166 8.02 16.60 -1.43
C ARG A 166 9.09 17.70 -1.55
N PRO A 167 9.97 17.92 -0.54
CA PRO A 167 11.06 18.89 -0.68
C PRO A 167 12.05 18.52 -1.79
N ALA A 168 12.45 17.25 -1.90
CA ALA A 168 13.37 16.80 -2.94
C ALA A 168 12.80 17.04 -4.35
N ALA A 169 11.55 16.63 -4.60
CA ALA A 169 10.87 16.86 -5.86
C ALA A 169 10.74 18.36 -6.19
N ALA A 170 10.41 19.19 -5.19
CA ALA A 170 10.30 20.64 -5.36
C ALA A 170 11.65 21.27 -5.71
N LEU A 171 12.75 20.81 -5.11
CA LEU A 171 14.09 21.33 -5.38
C LEU A 171 14.64 20.84 -6.72
N ILE A 172 14.31 19.63 -7.14
CA ILE A 172 14.59 19.13 -8.51
C ILE A 172 13.84 19.99 -9.55
N ALA A 173 12.58 20.32 -9.29
CA ALA A 173 11.84 21.24 -10.15
C ALA A 173 12.48 22.65 -10.14
N ALA A 174 12.77 23.20 -8.98
CA ALA A 174 13.34 24.55 -8.87
C ALA A 174 14.71 24.69 -9.55
N VAL A 175 15.60 23.68 -9.46
CA VAL A 175 16.92 23.75 -10.11
C VAL A 175 16.83 23.66 -11.64
N THR A 176 15.75 23.08 -12.17
CA THR A 176 15.53 22.93 -13.63
C THR A 176 14.75 24.08 -14.24
N GLU A 177 14.22 25.00 -13.42
CA GLU A 177 13.48 26.19 -13.85
C GLU A 177 14.19 27.00 -14.96
N PRO A 178 15.50 27.27 -14.91
CA PRO A 178 16.17 28.06 -15.95
C PRO A 178 16.14 27.42 -17.34
N TYR A 179 15.92 26.11 -17.42
CA TYR A 179 15.88 25.35 -18.68
C TYR A 179 14.45 25.02 -19.12
N LEU A 180 13.55 24.80 -18.16
CA LEU A 180 12.18 24.33 -18.39
C LEU A 180 11.14 25.45 -18.31
N GLY A 181 11.48 26.62 -17.77
CA GLY A 181 10.51 27.64 -17.41
C GLY A 181 9.39 27.06 -16.55
N LEU A 182 8.13 27.35 -16.90
CA LEU A 182 6.96 26.89 -16.15
C LEU A 182 6.78 25.35 -16.16
N TRP A 183 7.41 24.62 -17.09
CA TRP A 183 7.34 23.16 -17.14
C TRP A 183 7.99 22.48 -15.93
N CYS A 184 8.80 23.20 -15.13
CA CYS A 184 9.30 22.68 -13.86
C CYS A 184 8.16 22.33 -12.88
N VAL A 185 7.01 23.03 -12.95
CA VAL A 185 5.82 22.72 -12.14
C VAL A 185 5.23 21.38 -12.56
N ALA A 186 5.13 21.12 -13.87
CA ALA A 186 4.68 19.82 -14.37
C ALA A 186 5.65 18.70 -13.98
N LEU A 187 6.96 18.97 -13.97
CA LEU A 187 7.97 18.03 -13.48
C LEU A 187 7.78 17.72 -11.99
N PHE A 188 7.53 18.73 -11.15
CA PHE A 188 7.22 18.53 -9.73
C PHE A 188 6.00 17.61 -9.56
N LEU A 189 4.89 17.93 -10.24
CA LEU A 189 3.67 17.13 -10.18
C LEU A 189 3.92 15.70 -10.67
N ALA A 190 4.63 15.52 -11.79
CA ALA A 190 4.93 14.19 -12.31
C ALA A 190 5.74 13.33 -11.32
N ILE A 191 6.78 13.90 -10.70
CA ILE A 191 7.60 13.19 -9.72
C ILE A 191 6.78 12.90 -8.44
N TYR A 192 6.16 13.92 -7.87
CA TYR A 192 5.48 13.79 -6.59
C TYR A 192 4.19 12.95 -6.69
N ASP A 193 3.34 13.25 -7.68
CA ASP A 193 2.07 12.57 -7.89
C ASP A 193 2.26 11.18 -8.46
N GLY A 194 3.22 11.00 -9.38
CA GLY A 194 3.56 9.69 -9.90
C GLY A 194 3.97 8.72 -8.79
N VAL A 195 4.88 9.14 -7.90
CA VAL A 195 5.33 8.30 -6.78
C VAL A 195 4.20 8.07 -5.78
N HIS A 196 3.49 9.12 -5.34
CA HIS A 196 2.50 8.92 -4.28
C HIS A 196 1.27 8.13 -4.76
N LEU A 197 0.80 8.31 -5.99
CA LEU A 197 -0.31 7.54 -6.54
C LEU A 197 0.06 6.07 -6.73
N ALA A 198 1.26 5.79 -7.25
CA ALA A 198 1.75 4.42 -7.42
C ALA A 198 1.89 3.70 -6.07
N VAL A 199 2.53 4.34 -5.10
CA VAL A 199 2.70 3.76 -3.75
C VAL A 199 1.36 3.58 -3.06
N ARG A 200 0.43 4.53 -3.17
CA ARG A 200 -0.91 4.44 -2.60
C ARG A 200 -1.69 3.23 -3.15
N ALA A 201 -1.70 3.06 -4.46
CA ALA A 201 -2.35 1.92 -5.10
C ALA A 201 -1.71 0.59 -4.67
N TRP A 202 -0.37 0.52 -4.68
CA TRP A 202 0.35 -0.66 -4.21
C TRP A 202 0.03 -0.99 -2.74
N LEU A 203 0.06 0.01 -1.86
CA LEU A 203 -0.25 -0.12 -0.44
C LEU A 203 -1.68 -0.61 -0.21
N PHE A 204 -2.65 -0.06 -0.93
CA PHE A 204 -4.05 -0.50 -0.86
C PHE A 204 -4.19 -1.98 -1.16
N PHE A 205 -3.70 -2.44 -2.32
CA PHE A 205 -3.79 -3.84 -2.70
C PHE A 205 -2.91 -4.75 -1.82
N ALA A 206 -1.77 -4.26 -1.35
CA ALA A 206 -0.94 -4.98 -0.39
C ALA A 206 -1.66 -5.18 0.95
N GLY A 207 -2.32 -4.13 1.47
CA GLY A 207 -3.15 -4.19 2.67
C GLY A 207 -4.33 -5.14 2.50
N TYR A 208 -5.05 -5.07 1.37
CA TYR A 208 -6.16 -5.98 1.08
C TYR A 208 -5.72 -7.45 1.01
N ARG A 209 -4.58 -7.75 0.38
CA ARG A 209 -4.08 -9.13 0.27
C ARG A 209 -3.51 -9.69 1.57
N ARG A 210 -2.83 -8.86 2.36
CA ARG A 210 -2.01 -9.31 3.50
C ARG A 210 -2.62 -9.04 4.87
N GLY A 211 -3.63 -8.17 4.97
CA GLY A 211 -4.20 -7.75 6.25
C GLY A 211 -3.12 -7.27 7.21
N GLU A 212 -2.99 -7.93 8.35
CA GLU A 212 -2.00 -7.66 9.41
C GLU A 212 -0.53 -7.79 8.93
N GLY A 213 -0.26 -8.64 7.93
CA GLY A 213 1.10 -8.83 7.37
C GLY A 213 1.65 -7.63 6.59
N ILE A 214 0.89 -6.54 6.47
CA ILE A 214 1.33 -5.32 5.78
C ILE A 214 2.48 -4.62 6.52
N VAL A 215 2.53 -4.72 7.85
CA VAL A 215 3.59 -4.11 8.67
C VAL A 215 4.95 -4.64 8.26
N THR A 216 5.06 -5.95 8.13
CA THR A 216 6.27 -6.64 7.69
C THR A 216 6.65 -6.25 6.26
N ALA A 217 5.67 -6.10 5.36
CA ALA A 217 5.96 -5.68 3.99
C ALA A 217 6.52 -4.25 3.92
N VAL A 218 6.03 -3.34 4.76
CA VAL A 218 6.52 -1.95 4.83
C VAL A 218 7.87 -1.87 5.54
N SER A 219 8.12 -2.67 6.58
CA SER A 219 9.39 -2.65 7.32
C SER A 219 10.59 -3.07 6.47
N HIS A 220 10.39 -3.96 5.47
CA HIS A 220 11.45 -4.41 4.57
C HIS A 220 11.77 -3.42 3.43
N ALA A 221 11.04 -2.32 3.28
CA ALA A 221 11.17 -1.42 2.13
C ALA A 221 12.38 -0.47 2.18
N HIS A 222 13.35 -0.66 3.10
CA HIS A 222 14.54 0.20 3.27
C HIS A 222 14.25 1.71 3.25
N LEU A 223 13.09 2.11 3.77
CA LEU A 223 12.62 3.49 3.74
C LEU A 223 13.54 4.47 4.47
N PRO A 224 14.14 4.16 5.63
CA PRO A 224 15.05 5.09 6.30
C PRO A 224 16.24 5.51 5.42
N GLN A 225 16.80 4.58 4.65
CA GLN A 225 17.92 4.85 3.74
C GLN A 225 17.47 5.77 2.59
N ILE A 226 16.30 5.50 2.00
CA ILE A 226 15.74 6.33 0.93
C ILE A 226 15.42 7.74 1.43
N ILE A 227 14.84 7.85 2.64
CA ILE A 227 14.57 9.15 3.29
C ILE A 227 15.88 9.93 3.46
N GLY A 228 16.93 9.29 3.96
CA GLY A 228 18.24 9.91 4.14
C GLY A 228 18.80 10.42 2.81
N PHE A 229 18.74 9.61 1.76
CA PHE A 229 19.18 9.99 0.42
C PHE A 229 18.39 11.19 -0.13
N LEU A 230 17.05 11.16 -0.06
CA LEU A 230 16.19 12.24 -0.53
C LEU A 230 16.45 13.55 0.23
N LYS A 231 16.63 13.48 1.54
CA LYS A 231 16.96 14.67 2.35
C LYS A 231 18.35 15.22 2.04
N GLY A 232 19.33 14.34 1.83
CA GLY A 232 20.69 14.73 1.43
C GLY A 232 20.70 15.40 0.06
N SER A 233 20.03 14.82 -0.94
CA SER A 233 19.95 15.40 -2.28
C SER A 233 19.21 16.75 -2.26
N ALA A 234 18.10 16.83 -1.52
CA ALA A 234 17.39 18.09 -1.28
C ALA A 234 18.33 19.16 -0.69
N ALA A 235 19.09 18.85 0.35
CA ALA A 235 20.00 19.81 0.96
C ALA A 235 21.06 20.34 -0.02
N ILE A 236 21.64 19.46 -0.84
CA ILE A 236 22.63 19.83 -1.88
C ILE A 236 21.99 20.76 -2.91
N LEU A 237 20.80 20.41 -3.40
CA LEU A 237 20.07 21.23 -4.38
C LEU A 237 19.69 22.61 -3.80
N ALA A 238 19.22 22.65 -2.55
CA ALA A 238 18.90 23.90 -1.86
C ALA A 238 20.14 24.79 -1.71
N GLY A 239 21.28 24.21 -1.33
CA GLY A 239 22.56 24.93 -1.28
C GLY A 239 22.97 25.49 -2.65
N GLY A 240 22.84 24.69 -3.71
CA GLY A 240 23.12 25.13 -5.07
C GLY A 240 22.22 26.27 -5.55
N ILE A 241 20.92 26.19 -5.29
CA ILE A 241 19.95 27.25 -5.61
C ILE A 241 20.28 28.53 -4.84
N ALA A 242 20.52 28.44 -3.53
CA ALA A 242 20.87 29.59 -2.71
C ALA A 242 22.19 30.23 -3.17
N GLY A 243 23.21 29.43 -3.46
CA GLY A 243 24.48 29.91 -4.01
C GLY A 243 24.30 30.64 -5.35
N ARG A 244 23.51 30.08 -6.28
CA ARG A 244 23.18 30.73 -7.56
C ARG A 244 22.48 32.08 -7.33
N SER A 245 21.50 32.14 -6.43
CA SER A 245 20.77 33.37 -6.12
C SER A 245 21.68 34.49 -5.63
N VAL A 246 22.70 34.17 -4.82
CA VAL A 246 23.71 35.13 -4.35
C VAL A 246 24.56 35.68 -5.50
N VAL A 247 24.96 34.82 -6.45
CA VAL A 247 25.71 35.23 -7.64
C VAL A 247 24.87 36.17 -8.51
N VAL A 248 23.59 35.85 -8.72
CA VAL A 248 22.66 36.65 -9.54
C VAL A 248 22.32 37.99 -8.87
N ALA A 249 22.21 38.03 -7.53
CA ALA A 249 21.88 39.23 -6.77
C ALA A 249 22.96 40.33 -6.79
N GLY A 250 24.17 40.03 -7.30
CA GLY A 250 25.19 41.05 -7.54
C GLY A 250 25.86 41.62 -6.28
N LEU A 251 25.80 40.93 -5.13
CA LEU A 251 26.39 41.37 -3.86
C LEU A 251 27.93 41.55 -3.92
N PRO A 252 28.58 42.27 -2.98
CA PRO A 252 30.05 42.32 -2.88
C PRO A 252 30.66 40.95 -2.53
N HIS A 253 31.89 40.65 -2.98
CA HIS A 253 32.60 39.36 -2.77
C HIS A 253 31.81 38.08 -3.20
N ARG A 254 31.14 38.16 -4.35
CA ARG A 254 30.17 37.20 -4.93
C ARG A 254 30.50 35.70 -4.79
N PRO A 255 31.68 35.19 -5.20
CA PRO A 255 31.89 33.74 -5.25
C PRO A 255 32.03 33.14 -3.85
N TRP A 256 32.64 33.87 -2.91
CA TRP A 256 32.90 33.37 -1.56
C TRP A 256 31.63 33.29 -0.71
N HIS A 257 30.76 34.31 -0.78
CA HIS A 257 29.46 34.27 -0.11
C HIS A 257 28.55 33.15 -0.65
N ALA A 258 28.55 32.92 -1.97
CA ALA A 258 27.78 31.85 -2.59
C ALA A 258 28.23 30.46 -2.12
N VAL A 259 29.55 30.20 -2.11
CA VAL A 259 30.12 28.94 -1.62
C VAL A 259 29.84 28.75 -0.14
N LEU A 260 30.03 29.80 0.67
CA LEU A 260 29.78 29.74 2.12
C LEU A 260 28.33 29.38 2.43
N ILE A 261 27.35 30.04 1.80
CA ILE A 261 25.93 29.77 2.01
C ILE A 261 25.57 28.34 1.58
N ALA A 262 26.06 27.89 0.42
CA ALA A 262 25.82 26.54 -0.06
C ALA A 262 26.37 25.48 0.91
N VAL A 263 27.62 25.66 1.37
CA VAL A 263 28.27 24.76 2.33
C VAL A 263 27.55 24.78 3.68
N LEU A 264 27.13 25.95 4.18
CA LEU A 264 26.40 26.07 5.44
C LEU A 264 25.05 25.34 5.39
N ILE A 265 24.29 25.45 4.30
CA ILE A 265 23.01 24.75 4.15
C ILE A 265 23.22 23.23 4.18
N VAL A 266 24.20 22.72 3.43
CA VAL A 266 24.51 21.29 3.37
C VAL A 266 25.04 20.79 4.72
N ALA A 267 25.97 21.53 5.32
CA ALA A 267 26.53 21.21 6.63
C ALA A 267 25.43 21.19 7.70
N MET A 268 24.57 22.21 7.75
CA MET A 268 23.45 22.26 8.69
C MET A 268 22.52 21.07 8.48
N ALA A 269 22.13 20.76 7.24
CA ALA A 269 21.28 19.61 6.96
C ALA A 269 21.90 18.26 7.38
N ALA A 270 23.23 18.13 7.32
CA ALA A 270 23.95 16.92 7.74
C ALA A 270 24.17 16.84 9.27
N LEU A 271 24.39 17.98 9.92
CA LEU A 271 24.69 18.09 11.35
C LEU A 271 23.43 18.11 12.21
N LEU A 272 22.38 18.82 11.79
CA LEU A 272 21.15 19.04 12.55
C LEU A 272 20.47 17.75 13.03
N PRO A 273 20.39 16.66 12.25
CA PRO A 273 19.82 15.39 12.72
C PRO A 273 20.67 14.71 13.81
N ARG A 274 21.97 15.03 13.89
CA ARG A 274 22.91 14.44 14.87
C ARG A 274 22.95 15.23 16.17
N ILE A 275 22.89 16.56 16.10
CA ILE A 275 23.02 17.44 17.27
C ILE A 275 21.67 17.95 17.79
N GLY A 276 20.62 17.91 16.97
CA GLY A 276 19.30 18.48 17.29
C GLY A 276 19.25 20.00 17.11
N LEU A 277 18.04 20.53 16.84
CA LEU A 277 17.84 21.96 16.53
C LEU A 277 18.30 22.87 17.66
N THR A 278 17.94 22.54 18.90
CA THR A 278 18.28 23.34 20.08
C THR A 278 19.79 23.46 20.26
N ALA A 279 20.54 22.36 20.16
CA ALA A 279 22.00 22.38 20.30
C ALA A 279 22.67 23.12 19.13
N ALA A 280 22.15 22.96 17.91
CA ALA A 280 22.62 23.69 16.74
C ALA A 280 22.46 25.22 16.93
N LEU A 281 21.31 25.66 17.42
CA LEU A 281 21.04 27.08 17.70
C LEU A 281 21.96 27.63 18.80
N TYR A 282 22.13 26.91 19.91
CA TYR A 282 23.04 27.33 20.97
C TYR A 282 24.50 27.37 20.52
N THR A 283 24.93 26.41 19.68
CA THR A 283 26.29 26.38 19.15
C THR A 283 26.50 27.51 18.15
N ALA A 284 25.54 27.78 17.26
CA ALA A 284 25.60 28.90 16.34
C ALA A 284 25.62 30.25 17.07
N MET A 285 24.82 30.40 18.13
CA MET A 285 24.83 31.60 18.98
C MET A 285 26.16 31.77 19.70
N ALA A 286 26.70 30.70 20.29
CA ALA A 286 28.01 30.74 20.95
C ALA A 286 29.15 31.09 19.98
N LEU A 287 29.13 30.52 18.76
CA LEU A 287 30.10 30.83 17.71
C LEU A 287 29.95 32.27 17.22
N GLY A 288 28.71 32.75 17.07
CA GLY A 288 28.42 34.13 16.68
C GLY A 288 28.89 35.15 17.71
N LEU A 289 28.74 34.86 19.00
CA LEU A 289 29.27 35.69 20.08
C LEU A 289 30.80 35.64 20.13
N ALA A 290 31.41 34.47 19.94
CA ALA A 290 32.87 34.31 19.95
C ALA A 290 33.56 34.99 18.75
N LEU A 291 32.94 34.93 17.56
CA LEU A 291 33.47 35.53 16.33
C LEU A 291 33.09 37.02 16.18
N GLY A 292 31.89 37.40 16.64
CA GLY A 292 31.40 38.78 16.61
C GLY A 292 31.93 39.67 17.73
N GLY A 293 32.38 39.07 18.85
CA GLY A 293 33.00 39.78 19.97
C GLY A 293 34.37 40.40 19.68
N GLY A 294 34.92 40.23 18.47
CA GLY A 294 36.15 40.91 18.02
C GLY A 294 35.92 42.25 17.30
N PHE A 295 34.66 42.70 17.15
CA PHE A 295 34.28 43.95 16.46
C PHE A 295 33.57 44.99 17.36
N LEU A 296 33.59 44.79 18.67
CA LEU A 296 33.28 45.81 19.69
C LEU A 296 34.57 46.19 20.42
#